data_AF-A0A374WNI6-F1
#
_entry.id   AF-A0A374WNI6-F1
#
_cell.length_a   1.000
_cell.length_b   1.000
_cell.length_c   1.000
_cell.angle_alpha   90.00
_cell.angle_beta   90.00
_cell.angle_gamma   90.00
#
_symmetry.space_group_name_H-M   'P 1'
#
loop_
_entity.id
_entity.type
_entity.pdbx_description
1 polymer ?
#
loop_
_entity_poly.entity_id
_entity_poly.type
_entity_poly.pdbx_seq_one_letter_code
_entity_poly.pdbx_strand_id
1 'polypeptide(L)'
;MASKKTTHRESKTQVENSAQKLKKEGRAHQKGEIISRDELEKRGGLTGDPTALLAVYLHKFEEGEAHVNYSKKLKDLAEHIYEKEILYIPKHGGYKLMEISSIETELSVIRRAKREQLEEEERQEKEKVSNRY
;
A
#
# COMPACT_ATOMS: atom_id res chain seq x y z
N MET A 1 42.94 7.26 36.32
CA MET A 1 41.92 6.17 36.31
C MET A 1 40.68 6.69 35.61
N ALA A 2 40.10 5.86 34.74
CA ALA A 2 39.45 6.27 33.50
C ALA A 2 38.04 6.89 33.62
N SER A 3 37.81 7.96 32.85
CA SER A 3 36.50 8.51 32.50
C SER A 3 35.67 7.49 31.71
N LYS A 4 34.40 7.32 32.07
CA LYS A 4 33.42 6.62 31.22
C LYS A 4 32.45 7.63 30.60
N LYS A 5 32.74 8.04 29.37
CA LYS A 5 31.74 8.47 28.39
C LYS A 5 31.06 7.21 27.85
N THR A 6 29.75 7.17 27.81
CA THR A 6 29.01 6.23 26.96
C THR A 6 28.02 7.01 26.12
N THR A 7 28.45 7.25 24.88
CA THR A 7 27.61 7.55 23.73
C THR A 7 27.15 6.22 23.15
N HIS A 8 25.84 5.98 23.01
CA HIS A 8 25.34 5.28 21.82
C HIS A 8 23.85 5.59 21.59
N ARG A 9 23.67 6.53 20.68
CA ARG A 9 22.49 6.75 19.85
C ARG A 9 22.49 5.62 18.82
N GLU A 10 21.40 4.88 18.69
CA GLU A 10 20.93 4.24 17.45
C GLU A 10 19.66 3.42 17.74
N SER A 11 18.52 4.06 17.58
CA SER A 11 17.24 3.36 17.43
C SER A 11 17.21 2.75 16.03
N LYS A 12 17.64 1.48 15.91
CA LYS A 12 17.46 0.71 14.68
C LYS A 12 16.00 0.32 14.57
N THR A 13 15.29 1.03 13.69
CA THR A 13 14.03 0.61 13.07
C THR A 13 14.26 -0.69 12.33
N GLN A 14 14.05 -1.82 13.00
CA GLN A 14 13.88 -3.10 12.33
C GLN A 14 12.42 -3.18 11.85
N VAL A 15 12.22 -2.82 10.59
CA VAL A 15 11.05 -3.27 9.84
C VAL A 15 11.29 -4.73 9.53
N GLU A 16 10.90 -5.62 10.45
CA GLU A 16 10.85 -7.05 10.17
C GLU A 16 9.72 -7.30 9.18
N ASN A 17 10.14 -7.50 7.93
CA ASN A 17 9.34 -8.08 6.87
C ASN A 17 9.20 -9.58 7.16
N SER A 18 8.37 -9.91 8.15
CA SER A 18 7.96 -11.28 8.43
C SER A 18 6.79 -11.64 7.51
N ALA A 19 7.14 -12.01 6.28
CA ALA A 19 6.28 -12.74 5.36
C ALA A 19 6.00 -14.16 5.90
N GLN A 20 5.35 -14.25 7.06
CA GLN A 20 4.80 -15.50 7.56
C GLN A 20 3.45 -15.72 6.88
N LYS A 21 3.38 -16.80 6.10
CA LYS A 21 2.13 -17.41 5.64
C LYS A 21 1.27 -17.78 6.86
N LEU A 22 0.48 -16.84 7.39
CA LEU A 22 -0.55 -17.17 8.37
C LEU A 22 -1.69 -17.87 7.63
N LYS A 23 -1.98 -19.10 8.08
CA LYS A 23 -3.19 -19.83 7.73
C LYS A 23 -4.38 -18.94 8.14
N LYS A 24 -5.15 -18.46 7.15
CA LYS A 24 -6.38 -17.70 7.39
C LYS A 24 -7.40 -18.61 8.09
N GLU A 25 -7.43 -18.61 9.42
CA GLU A 25 -8.56 -19.16 10.19
C GLU A 25 -9.79 -18.25 10.00
N GLY A 26 -10.45 -18.41 8.85
CA GLY A 26 -11.87 -18.74 8.79
C GLY A 26 -12.94 -17.77 9.31
N ARG A 27 -12.71 -16.46 9.46
CA ARG A 27 -13.82 -15.50 9.65
C ARG A 27 -13.79 -14.40 8.59
N ALA A 28 -14.82 -14.37 7.75
CA ALA A 28 -15.04 -13.29 6.79
C ALA A 28 -15.20 -11.95 7.54
N HIS A 29 -14.56 -10.88 7.05
CA HIS A 29 -14.69 -9.55 7.66
C HIS A 29 -16.14 -9.06 7.56
N GLN A 30 -16.64 -8.46 8.65
CA GLN A 30 -17.95 -7.83 8.65
C GLN A 30 -17.82 -6.34 8.30
N LYS A 31 -18.67 -5.85 7.41
CA LYS A 31 -18.66 -4.43 7.02
C LYS A 31 -18.80 -3.53 8.24
N GLY A 32 -17.80 -2.70 8.50
CA GLY A 32 -17.79 -1.77 9.64
C GLY A 32 -17.22 -2.34 10.94
N GLU A 33 -16.76 -3.60 10.95
CA GLU A 33 -16.07 -4.21 12.08
C GLU A 33 -14.80 -3.42 12.43
N ILE A 34 -14.62 -3.13 13.73
CA ILE A 34 -13.39 -2.59 14.30
C ILE A 34 -12.69 -3.73 15.03
N ILE A 35 -11.44 -4.00 14.65
CA ILE A 35 -10.61 -5.06 15.23
C ILE A 35 -9.47 -4.47 16.08
N SER A 36 -9.00 -5.24 17.06
CA SER A 36 -7.82 -4.88 17.85
C SER A 36 -6.54 -5.04 17.03
N ARG A 37 -5.41 -4.53 17.56
CA ARG A 37 -4.09 -4.74 16.95
C ARG A 37 -3.73 -6.23 16.87
N ASP A 38 -3.97 -7.00 17.92
CA ASP A 38 -3.66 -8.43 17.93
C ASP A 38 -4.45 -9.20 16.86
N GLU A 39 -5.72 -8.83 16.66
CA GLU A 39 -6.57 -9.43 15.64
C GLU A 39 -6.15 -9.02 14.22
N LEU A 40 -5.74 -7.77 14.03
CA LEU A 40 -5.16 -7.28 12.79
C LEU A 40 -3.92 -8.09 12.40
N GLU A 41 -3.01 -8.30 13.33
CA GLU A 41 -1.78 -9.08 13.11
C GLU A 41 -2.09 -10.55 12.78
N LYS A 42 -3.05 -11.17 13.48
CA LYS A 42 -3.53 -12.53 13.16
C LYS A 42 -4.13 -12.64 11.75
N ARG A 43 -4.78 -11.59 11.26
CA ARG A 43 -5.34 -11.54 9.90
C ARG A 43 -4.31 -11.19 8.83
N GLY A 44 -3.09 -10.81 9.22
CA GLY A 44 -2.06 -10.32 8.30
C GLY A 44 -2.40 -8.93 7.72
N GLY A 45 -3.19 -8.15 8.45
CA GLY A 45 -3.61 -6.83 8.02
C GLY A 45 -2.46 -5.81 8.09
N LEU A 46 -2.35 -5.00 7.04
CA LEU A 46 -1.40 -3.91 6.92
C LEU A 46 -2.05 -2.59 7.31
N THR A 47 -1.28 -1.77 8.01
CA THR A 47 -1.65 -0.40 8.39
C THR A 47 -0.54 0.56 8.01
N GLY A 48 -0.91 1.78 7.63
CA GLY A 48 0.05 2.80 7.19
C GLY A 48 -0.45 3.43 5.90
N ASP A 49 0.47 4.07 5.18
CA ASP A 49 0.17 4.64 3.87
C ASP A 49 -0.09 3.52 2.84
N PRO A 50 -1.32 3.41 2.29
CA PRO A 50 -1.64 2.37 1.32
C PRO A 50 -1.03 2.67 -0.07
N THR A 51 -0.52 3.88 -0.31
CA THR A 51 -0.07 4.36 -1.62
C THR A 51 0.88 3.42 -2.32
N ALA A 52 1.97 3.00 -1.64
CA ALA A 52 2.98 2.14 -2.24
C ALA A 52 2.40 0.77 -2.64
N LEU A 53 1.53 0.19 -1.80
CA LEU A 53 0.91 -1.10 -2.09
C LEU A 53 -0.08 -0.99 -3.25
N LEU A 54 -0.93 0.04 -3.24
CA LEU A 54 -1.92 0.29 -4.28
C LEU A 54 -1.24 0.59 -5.63
N ALA A 55 -0.10 1.29 -5.63
CA ALA A 55 0.68 1.55 -6.84
C ALA A 55 1.20 0.26 -7.49
N VAL A 56 1.67 -0.71 -6.69
CA VAL A 56 2.10 -2.02 -7.19
C VAL A 56 0.92 -2.79 -7.81
N TYR A 57 -0.24 -2.79 -7.16
CA TYR A 57 -1.44 -3.41 -7.71
C TYR A 57 -1.90 -2.73 -9.00
N LEU A 58 -1.88 -1.40 -9.05
CA LEU A 58 -2.23 -0.62 -10.24
C LEU A 58 -1.27 -0.90 -11.39
N HIS A 59 0.04 -0.99 -11.13
CA HIS A 59 1.04 -1.32 -12.16
C HIS A 59 0.77 -2.67 -12.81
N LYS A 60 0.60 -3.71 -11.99
CA LYS A 60 0.27 -5.08 -12.43
C LYS A 60 -1.04 -5.12 -13.24
N PHE A 61 -2.03 -4.34 -12.80
CA PHE A 61 -3.30 -4.20 -13.49
C PHE A 61 -3.15 -3.51 -14.85
N GLU A 62 -2.35 -2.45 -14.95
CA GLU A 62 -2.07 -1.72 -16.19
C GLU A 62 -1.23 -2.54 -17.19
N GLU A 63 -0.29 -3.36 -16.70
CA GLU A 63 0.49 -4.31 -17.51
C GLU A 63 -0.35 -5.48 -18.07
N GLY A 64 -1.60 -5.61 -17.62
CA GLY A 64 -2.49 -6.67 -18.08
C GLY A 64 -2.06 -8.05 -17.59
N GLU A 65 -1.52 -8.15 -16.37
CA GLU A 65 -1.16 -9.43 -15.75
C GLU A 65 -2.39 -10.37 -15.77
N ALA A 66 -2.34 -11.37 -16.66
CA ALA A 66 -3.48 -12.13 -17.21
C ALA A 66 -4.23 -13.07 -16.24
N HIS A 67 -4.03 -12.94 -14.94
CA HIS A 67 -4.65 -13.80 -13.92
C HIS A 67 -5.95 -13.24 -13.37
N VAL A 68 -6.47 -12.18 -14.00
CA VAL A 68 -7.47 -11.33 -13.40
C VAL A 68 -8.53 -10.99 -14.46
N ASN A 69 -9.59 -11.80 -14.51
CA ASN A 69 -10.77 -11.61 -15.37
C ASN A 69 -11.63 -10.39 -14.95
N TYR A 70 -11.02 -9.32 -14.45
CA TYR A 70 -11.73 -8.10 -14.12
C TYR A 70 -11.79 -7.18 -15.34
N SER A 71 -12.84 -6.37 -15.43
CA SER A 71 -12.89 -5.34 -16.47
C SER A 71 -11.76 -4.33 -16.23
N LYS A 72 -11.35 -3.58 -17.26
CA LYS A 72 -10.29 -2.55 -17.18
C LYS A 72 -10.69 -1.32 -16.33
N LYS A 73 -11.60 -1.49 -15.36
CA LYS A 73 -12.14 -0.46 -14.47
C LYS A 73 -11.45 -0.51 -13.12
N LEU A 74 -11.21 0.67 -12.52
CA LEU A 74 -10.60 0.79 -11.19
C LEU A 74 -11.45 0.15 -10.09
N LYS A 75 -12.78 0.19 -10.24
CA LYS A 75 -13.71 -0.45 -9.31
C LYS A 75 -13.42 -1.94 -9.11
N ASP A 76 -13.15 -2.67 -10.19
CA ASP A 76 -12.92 -4.12 -10.09
C ASP A 76 -11.56 -4.41 -9.43
N LEU A 77 -10.54 -3.57 -9.71
CA LEU A 77 -9.28 -3.63 -8.98
C LEU A 77 -9.47 -3.34 -7.49
N ALA A 78 -10.31 -2.37 -7.14
CA ALA A 78 -10.63 -2.04 -5.77
C ALA A 78 -11.37 -3.19 -5.05
N GLU A 79 -12.34 -3.82 -5.71
CA GLU A 79 -13.02 -5.03 -5.21
C GLU A 79 -12.02 -6.17 -4.97
N HIS A 80 -11.12 -6.43 -5.91
CA HIS A 80 -10.07 -7.45 -5.75
C HIS A 80 -9.14 -7.20 -4.55
N ILE A 81 -8.74 -5.94 -4.34
CA ILE A 81 -7.89 -5.57 -3.20
C ILE A 81 -8.67 -5.70 -1.89
N TYR A 82 -9.95 -5.34 -1.89
CA TYR A 82 -10.83 -5.49 -0.73
C TYR A 82 -11.02 -6.95 -0.33
N GLU A 83 -11.22 -7.85 -1.30
CA GLU A 83 -11.36 -9.31 -1.08
C GLU A 83 -10.13 -9.95 -0.42
N LYS A 84 -8.94 -9.33 -0.58
CA LYS A 84 -7.73 -9.81 0.11
C LYS A 84 -7.77 -9.54 1.61
N GLU A 85 -8.58 -8.57 2.04
CA GLU A 85 -8.76 -8.13 3.43
C GLU A 85 -7.42 -7.74 4.09
N ILE A 86 -6.56 -7.03 3.35
CA ILE A 86 -5.19 -6.69 3.79
C ILE A 86 -5.00 -5.23 4.20
N LEU A 87 -5.88 -4.30 3.80
CA LEU A 87 -5.68 -2.86 4.04
C LEU A 87 -6.59 -2.35 5.15
N TYR A 88 -6.02 -1.89 6.25
CA TYR A 88 -6.76 -1.38 7.40
C TYR A 88 -6.38 0.07 7.74
N ILE A 89 -7.39 0.85 8.14
CA ILE A 89 -7.28 2.24 8.56
C ILE A 89 -7.45 2.33 10.09
N PRO A 90 -6.62 3.12 10.80
CA PRO A 90 -6.80 3.37 12.23
C PRO A 90 -8.12 4.11 12.51
N LYS A 91 -8.85 3.66 13.53
CA LYS A 91 -10.10 4.25 14.04
C LYS A 91 -10.09 4.31 15.57
N HIS A 92 -11.04 5.05 16.16
CA HIS A 92 -11.18 5.08 17.62
C HIS A 92 -11.45 3.67 18.14
N GLY A 93 -10.52 3.14 18.95
CA GLY A 93 -10.63 1.81 19.54
C GLY A 93 -10.09 0.65 18.71
N GLY A 94 -9.44 0.90 17.56
CA GLY A 94 -8.79 -0.17 16.79
C GLY A 94 -8.57 0.14 15.32
N TYR A 95 -8.75 -0.86 14.48
CA TYR A 95 -8.53 -0.79 13.03
C TYR A 95 -9.77 -1.26 12.28
N LYS A 96 -10.10 -0.58 11.19
CA LYS A 96 -11.23 -0.94 10.31
C LYS A 96 -10.69 -1.24 8.91
N LEU A 97 -11.22 -2.27 8.25
CA LEU A 97 -10.86 -2.56 6.86
C LEU A 97 -11.21 -1.37 5.97
N MET A 98 -10.30 -1.01 5.06
CA MET A 98 -10.50 0.08 4.12
C MET A 98 -11.65 -0.25 3.17
N GLU A 99 -12.54 0.70 2.93
CA GLU A 99 -13.72 0.49 2.09
C GLU A 99 -13.33 0.49 0.60
N ILE A 100 -14.09 -0.25 -0.22
CA ILE A 100 -13.88 -0.34 -1.68
C ILE A 100 -13.83 1.06 -2.31
N SER A 101 -14.73 1.96 -1.92
CA SER A 101 -14.76 3.35 -2.42
C SER A 101 -13.50 4.14 -2.05
N SER A 102 -12.95 3.91 -0.87
CA SER A 102 -11.67 4.51 -0.45
C SER A 102 -10.51 3.96 -1.29
N ILE A 103 -10.46 2.65 -1.49
CA ILE A 103 -9.45 2.01 -2.36
C ILE A 103 -9.52 2.58 -3.79
N GLU A 104 -10.72 2.68 -4.36
CA GLU A 104 -10.94 3.21 -5.71
C GLU A 104 -10.50 4.69 -5.84
N THR A 105 -10.77 5.49 -4.81
CA THR A 105 -10.36 6.89 -4.76
C THR A 105 -8.83 7.01 -4.74
N GLU A 106 -8.16 6.26 -3.85
CA GLU A 106 -6.71 6.26 -3.76
C GLU A 106 -6.05 5.77 -5.06
N LEU A 107 -6.57 4.69 -5.66
CA LEU A 107 -6.11 4.23 -6.97
C LEU A 107 -6.23 5.32 -8.05
N SER A 108 -7.31 6.11 -8.03
CA SER A 108 -7.51 7.23 -8.96
C SER A 108 -6.47 8.35 -8.76
N VAL A 109 -6.16 8.68 -7.50
CA VAL A 109 -5.12 9.66 -7.14
C VAL A 109 -3.75 9.19 -7.61
N ILE A 110 -3.38 7.94 -7.31
CA ILE A 110 -2.09 7.36 -7.70
C ILE A 110 -1.95 7.33 -9.22
N ARG A 111 -3.00 6.91 -9.94
CA ARG A 111 -2.99 6.86 -11.40
C ARG A 111 -2.75 8.23 -12.02
N ARG A 112 -3.38 9.27 -11.46
CA ARG A 112 -3.19 10.64 -11.91
C ARG A 112 -1.76 11.11 -11.63
N ALA A 113 -1.26 10.92 -10.41
CA ALA A 113 0.10 11.30 -10.05
C ALA A 113 1.15 10.62 -10.93
N LYS A 114 0.97 9.33 -11.25
CA LYS A 114 1.86 8.58 -12.15
C LYS A 114 1.89 9.16 -13.56
N ARG A 115 0.74 9.60 -14.09
CA ARG A 115 0.68 10.26 -15.41
C ARG A 115 1.42 11.60 -15.40
N GLU A 116 1.17 12.41 -14.39
CA GLU A 116 1.82 13.73 -14.24
C GLU A 116 3.35 13.58 -14.14
N GLN A 117 3.84 12.57 -13.41
CA GLN A 117 5.28 12.27 -13.33
C GLN A 117 5.90 11.87 -14.67
N LEU A 118 5.20 11.03 -15.45
CA LEU A 118 5.68 10.59 -16.77
C LEU A 118 5.77 11.75 -17.77
N GLU A 119 4.76 12.63 -17.79
CA GLU A 119 4.75 13.81 -18.66
C GLU A 119 5.86 14.80 -18.30
N GLU A 120 6.14 14.98 -17.00
CA GLU A 120 7.22 15.84 -16.53
C GLU A 120 8.60 15.26 -16.88
N GLU A 121 8.78 13.94 -16.75
CA GLU A 121 10.00 13.25 -17.15
C GLU A 121 10.27 13.40 -18.66
N GLU A 122 9.23 13.25 -19.50
CA GLU A 122 9.33 13.44 -20.95
C GLU A 122 9.71 14.89 -21.33
N ARG A 123 9.17 15.90 -20.61
CA ARG A 123 9.53 17.31 -20.82
C ARG A 123 10.98 17.57 -20.45
N GLN A 124 11.41 17.07 -19.29
CA GLN A 124 12.79 17.22 -18.84
C GLN A 124 13.77 16.51 -19.77
N GLU A 125 13.41 15.35 -20.33
CA GLU A 125 14.24 14.66 -21.30
C GLU A 125 14.37 15.47 -22.60
N LYS A 126 13.27 16.02 -23.13
CA LYS A 126 13.29 16.89 -24.31
C LYS A 126 14.14 18.15 -24.08
N GLU A 127 14.03 18.78 -22.91
CA GLU A 127 14.83 19.96 -22.55
C GLU A 127 16.32 19.61 -22.42
N LYS A 128 16.66 18.48 -21.78
CA LYS A 128 18.05 17.98 -21.68
C LYS A 128 18.65 17.61 -23.04
N VAL A 129 17.84 17.13 -23.98
CA VAL A 129 18.28 16.86 -25.36
C VAL A 129 18.47 18.18 -26.11
N SER A 130 17.57 19.15 -25.95
CA SER A 130 17.65 20.46 -26.60
C SER A 130 18.81 21.33 -26.11
N ASN A 131 19.19 21.25 -24.83
CA ASN A 131 20.27 22.04 -24.23
C ASN A 131 21.67 21.40 -24.43
N ARG A 132 21.74 20.26 -25.11
CA ARG A 132 23.01 19.59 -25.49
C ARG A 132 23.49 19.96 -26.90
N TYR A 133 22.72 20.76 -27.63
CA TYR A 133 23.04 21.32 -28.96
C TYR A 133 23.19 22.84 -28.87
#